data_AF-A0A6P0NVR7-F1
#
_entry.id   AF-A0A6P0NVR7-F1
#
_cell.length_a   1.000
_cell.length_b   1.000
_cell.length_c   1.000
_cell.angle_alpha   90.00
_cell.angle_beta   90.00
_cell.angle_gamma   90.00
#
_symmetry.space_group_name_H-M   'P 1'
#
loop_
_entity.id
_entity.type
_entity.pdbx_description
1 polymer ?
#
loop_
_entity_poly.entity_id
_entity_poly.type
_entity_poly.pdbx_seq_one_letter_code
_entity_poly.pdbx_strand_id
1 'polypeptide(L)' 'MPKYSPDLNDIEHDFSALKISIMYSPINTSLDENIRNYCAK' A
#
# COMPACT_ATOMS: atom_id res chain seq x y z
N MET A 1 22.71 13.20 -1.11
CA MET A 1 21.33 12.66 -0.94
C MET A 1 20.77 12.41 -2.32
N PRO A 2 20.20 11.22 -2.61
CA PRO A 2 19.41 11.08 -3.81
C PRO A 2 18.29 12.13 -3.77
N LYS A 3 18.01 12.75 -4.92
CA LYS A 3 16.86 13.65 -5.05
C LYS A 3 15.62 12.76 -4.91
N TYR A 4 15.04 12.74 -3.71
CA TYR A 4 13.67 12.27 -3.54
C TYR A 4 12.82 13.12 -4.49
N SER A 5 12.29 12.49 -5.54
CA SER A 5 11.32 13.16 -6.39
C SER A 5 10.07 13.28 -5.54
N PRO A 6 9.60 14.49 -5.19
CA PRO A 6 8.45 14.67 -4.31
C PRO A 6 7.24 13.87 -4.82
N ASP A 7 7.09 13.78 -6.13
CA ASP A 7 6.02 13.04 -6.82
C ASP A 7 6.08 11.51 -6.60
N LEU A 8 7.24 10.97 -6.21
CA LEU A 8 7.40 9.55 -5.89
C LEU A 8 7.18 9.24 -4.41
N ASN A 9 7.17 10.27 -3.54
CA ASN A 9 6.93 10.05 -2.11
C ASN A 9 5.51 9.54 -1.86
N ASP A 10 4.52 10.06 -2.59
CA ASP A 10 3.13 9.62 -2.45
C ASP A 10 2.97 8.16 -2.90
N ILE A 11 3.64 7.79 -4.00
CA ILE A 11 3.67 6.41 -4.49
C ILE A 11 4.33 5.48 -3.46
N GLU A 12 5.49 5.87 -2.93
CA GLU A 12 6.20 5.09 -1.90
C GLU A 12 5.36 4.94 -0.62
N HIS A 13 4.69 6.02 -0.21
CA HIS A 13 3.79 6.03 0.93
C HIS A 13 2.62 5.07 0.72
N ASP A 14 1.99 5.09 -0.46
CA ASP A 14 0.86 4.23 -0.79
C ASP A 14 1.24 2.75 -0.80
N PHE A 15 2.40 2.40 -1.38
CA PHE A 15 2.90 1.03 -1.33
C PHE A 15 3.25 0.60 0.10
N SER A 16 3.79 1.50 0.92
CA SER A 16 4.08 1.22 2.33
C SER A 16 2.80 0.95 3.11
N ALA A 17 1.76 1.76 2.92
CA ALA A 17 0.45 1.58 3.52
C ALA A 17 -0.23 0.27 3.08
N LEU A 18 -0.17 -0.07 1.78
CA LEU A 18 -0.71 -1.31 1.25
C LEU A 18 0.00 -2.54 1.84
N LYS A 19 1.35 -2.51 1.96
CA LYS A 19 2.11 -3.60 2.58
C LYS A 19 1.72 -3.83 4.03
N ILE A 20 1.49 -2.76 4.80
CA ILE A 20 0.99 -2.83 6.17
C ILE A 20 -0.42 -3.45 6.19
N SER A 21 -1.31 -3.01 5.30
CA SER A 21 -2.66 -3.56 5.19
C SER A 21 -2.66 -5.07 4.93
N ILE A 22 -1.77 -5.55 4.04
CA ILE A 22 -1.62 -6.98 3.75
C ILE A 22 -1.06 -7.74 4.96
N MET A 23 -0.05 -7.18 5.64
CA MET A 23 0.61 -7.81 6.80
C MET A 23 -0.37 -8.08 7.95
N TYR A 24 -1.29 -7.16 8.21
CA TYR A 24 -2.29 -7.27 9.27
C TYR A 24 -3.64 -7.84 8.78
N SER A 25 -3.72 -8.25 7.51
CA SER A 25 -4.92 -8.85 6.96
C SER A 25 -5.13 -10.26 7.51
N PRO A 26 -6.38 -10.70 7.73
CA PRO A 26 -6.66 -12.10 8.03
C PRO A 26 -6.05 -13.02 6.96
N ILE A 27 -5.53 -14.19 7.37
CA ILE A 27 -4.89 -15.19 6.49
C ILE A 27 -5.77 -15.60 5.30
N ASN A 28 -7.09 -15.50 5.46
CA ASN A 28 -8.08 -15.92 4.47
C ASN A 28 -8.41 -14.82 3.45
N THR A 29 -7.88 -13.61 3.65
CA THR A 29 -8.16 -12.45 2.81
C THR A 29 -7.28 -12.53 1.58
N SER A 30 -7.91 -12.47 0.40
CA SER A 30 -7.17 -12.47 -0.85
C SER A 30 -6.37 -11.16 -1.01
N LEU A 31 -5.28 -11.21 -1.79
CA LEU A 31 -4.54 -10.00 -2.17
C LEU A 31 -5.46 -9.02 -2.92
N ASP A 32 -6.29 -9.53 -3.83
CA ASP A 32 -7.23 -8.71 -4.62
C ASP A 32 -8.26 -8.00 -3.74
N GLU A 33 -8.70 -8.63 -2.65
CA GLU A 33 -9.58 -7.99 -1.66
C GLU A 33 -8.85 -6.91 -0.86
N ASN A 34 -7.59 -7.14 -0.46
CA ASN A 34 -6.78 -6.11 0.19
C ASN A 34 -6.54 -4.90 -0.72
N ILE A 35 -6.24 -5.12 -2.01
CA ILE A 35 -6.06 -4.05 -3.00
C ILE A 35 -7.37 -3.30 -3.22
N ARG A 36 -8.50 -4.02 -3.40
CA ARG A 36 -9.81 -3.39 -3.57
C ARG A 36 -10.21 -2.54 -2.36
N ASN A 37 -10.01 -3.04 -1.15
CA ASN A 37 -10.32 -2.30 0.08
C ASN A 37 -9.43 -1.06 0.24
N TYR A 38 -8.16 -1.14 -0.16
CA TYR A 38 -7.25 0.00 -0.19
C TYR A 38 -7.70 1.07 -1.18
N CYS A 39 -8.02 0.68 -2.43
CA CYS A 39 -8.45 1.61 -3.48
C CYS A 39 -9.87 2.17 -3.30
N ALA A 40 -10.72 1.48 -2.53
CA ALA A 40 -12.08 1.92 -2.23
C ALA A 40 -12.17 2.87 -1.03
N LYS A 41 -11.04 3.11 -0.34
CA LYS A 41 -10.92 4.03 0.78
C LYS A 41 -10.81 5.48 0.29
#